data_AF-A0A3D4BL31-F1
#
_entry.id   AF-A0A3D4BL31-F1
#
_cell.length_a   1.000
_cell.length_b   1.000
_cell.length_c   1.000
_cell.angle_alpha   90.00
_cell.angle_beta   90.00
_cell.angle_gamma   90.00
#
_symmetry.space_group_name_H-M   'P 1'
#
loop_
_entity.id
_entity.type
_entity.pdbx_description
1 polymer ?
#
loop_
_entity_poly.entity_id
_entity_poly.type
_entity_poly.pdbx_seq_one_letter_code
_entity_poly.pdbx_strand_id
1 'polypeptide(L)' 'MKQPPKWKFAIMVWIAIYPAITLASFLLGDAIQNLPLAIRTLIMNGILVPLMVFILLPLLGKIMKNWLHK' A
#
# COMPACT_ATOMS: atom_id res chain seq x y z
N MET A 1 17.85 -23.68 -0.74
CA MET A 1 17.17 -22.37 -0.76
C MET A 1 15.69 -22.61 -0.42
N LYS A 2 15.30 -22.48 0.86
CA LYS A 2 13.88 -22.62 1.24
C LYS A 2 13.13 -21.39 0.70
N GLN A 3 12.36 -21.59 -0.35
CA GLN A 3 11.49 -20.55 -0.89
C GLN A 3 10.59 -20.06 0.25
N PRO A 4 10.60 -18.76 0.59
CA PRO A 4 9.80 -18.25 1.70
C PRO A 4 8.33 -18.60 1.44
N PRO A 5 7.58 -19.09 2.45
CA PRO A 5 6.22 -19.54 2.27
C PRO A 5 5.35 -18.46 1.62
N LYS A 6 4.70 -18.78 0.49
CA LYS A 6 3.88 -17.83 -0.29
C LYS A 6 2.81 -17.13 0.55
N TRP A 7 2.32 -17.78 1.61
CA TRP A 7 1.35 -17.19 2.54
C TRP A 7 1.90 -16.01 3.34
N LYS A 8 3.20 -16.05 3.71
CA LYS A 8 3.88 -14.94 4.39
C LYS A 8 3.92 -13.69 3.49
N PHE A 9 4.18 -13.89 2.21
CA PHE A 9 4.16 -12.82 1.21
C PHE A 9 2.75 -12.30 0.96
N ALA A 10 1.75 -13.18 0.88
CA ALA A 10 0.35 -12.78 0.73
C ALA A 10 -0.13 -11.88 1.88
N ILE A 11 0.22 -12.22 3.13
CA ILE A 11 -0.09 -11.40 4.30
C ILE A 11 0.64 -10.04 4.22
N MET A 12 1.89 -10.02 3.78
CA MET A 12 2.65 -8.78 3.58
C MET A 12 1.94 -7.84 2.59
N VAL A 13 1.55 -8.38 1.43
CA VAL A 13 0.82 -7.62 0.41
C VAL A 13 -0.53 -7.15 0.94
N TRP A 14 -1.24 -7.98 1.71
CA TRP A 14 -2.52 -7.62 2.30
C TRP A 14 -2.39 -6.45 3.30
N ILE A 15 -1.37 -6.51 4.18
CA ILE A 15 -1.02 -5.42 5.10
C ILE A 15 -0.47 -4.21 4.34
N ALA A 16 0.06 -4.35 3.13
CA ALA A 16 0.41 -3.20 2.29
C ALA A 16 -0.85 -2.52 1.73
N ILE A 17 -1.72 -3.32 1.12
CA ILE A 17 -2.87 -2.81 0.36
C ILE A 17 -3.83 -2.06 1.30
N TYR A 18 -4.14 -2.62 2.46
CA TYR A 18 -5.15 -2.07 3.36
C TYR A 18 -4.86 -0.63 3.83
N PRO A 19 -3.73 -0.33 4.51
CA PRO A 19 -3.41 1.02 4.93
C PRO A 19 -3.16 1.97 3.76
N ALA A 20 -2.69 1.48 2.60
CA ALA A 20 -2.59 2.32 1.41
C ALA A 20 -3.98 2.80 0.97
N ILE A 21 -4.95 1.88 0.81
CA ILE A 21 -6.34 2.20 0.45
C ILE A 21 -6.97 3.12 1.50
N THR A 22 -6.74 2.85 2.79
CA THR A 22 -7.27 3.65 3.89
C THR A 22 -6.67 5.06 3.90
N LEU A 23 -5.36 5.22 3.72
CA LEU A 23 -4.71 6.53 3.61
C LEU A 23 -5.19 7.31 2.41
N ALA A 24 -5.31 6.67 1.24
CA ALA A 24 -5.83 7.33 0.06
C ALA A 24 -7.30 7.75 0.27
N SER A 25 -8.13 6.89 0.84
CA SER A 25 -9.52 7.25 1.17
C SER A 25 -9.61 8.35 2.23
N PHE A 26 -8.71 8.38 3.21
CA PHE A 26 -8.71 9.37 4.27
C PHE A 26 -8.23 10.74 3.78
N LEU A 27 -7.09 10.79 3.10
CA LEU A 27 -6.48 12.03 2.59
C LEU A 27 -7.32 12.68 1.47
N LEU A 28 -7.96 11.86 0.63
CA LEU A 28 -8.64 12.30 -0.59
C LEU A 28 -10.16 12.15 -0.48
N GLY A 29 -10.64 11.61 0.64
CA GLY A 29 -12.05 11.53 1.00
C GLY A 29 -12.68 12.91 1.09
N ASP A 30 -12.03 13.82 1.81
CA ASP A 30 -12.50 15.21 1.99
C ASP A 30 -12.08 16.14 0.84
N ALA A 31 -10.83 16.05 0.39
CA ALA A 31 -10.28 17.00 -0.58
C ALA A 31 -10.94 16.94 -1.97
N ILE A 32 -11.66 15.85 -2.28
CA ILE A 32 -12.14 15.56 -3.64
C ILE A 32 -13.65 15.32 -3.69
N GLN A 33 -14.41 15.68 -2.65
CA GLN A 33 -15.88 15.56 -2.70
C GLN A 33 -16.51 16.41 -3.82
N ASN A 34 -15.87 17.52 -4.20
CA ASN A 34 -16.40 18.47 -5.18
C ASN A 34 -15.89 18.29 -6.62
N LEU A 35 -15.04 17.28 -6.90
CA LEU A 35 -14.42 17.09 -8.22
C LEU A 35 -15.05 15.90 -8.98
N PRO A 36 -15.00 15.91 -10.33
CA PRO A 36 -15.48 14.80 -11.14
C PRO A 36 -14.78 13.49 -10.81
N LEU A 37 -15.54 12.38 -10.78
CA LEU A 37 -15.07 11.06 -10.37
C LEU A 37 -13.78 10.63 -11.11
N ALA A 38 -13.66 10.91 -12.41
CA ALA A 38 -12.48 10.54 -13.19
C ALA A 38 -11.18 11.21 -12.70
N ILE A 39 -11.22 12.53 -12.44
CA ILE A 39 -10.05 13.29 -11.95
C ILE A 39 -9.69 12.85 -10.54
N ARG A 40 -10.71 12.64 -9.69
CA ARG A 40 -10.54 12.10 -8.35
C ARG A 40 -9.78 10.78 -8.35
N THR A 41 -10.20 9.87 -9.20
CA THR A 41 -9.63 8.53 -9.28
C THR A 41 -8.19 8.58 -9.80
N LEU A 42 -7.90 9.47 -10.76
CA LEU A 42 -6.55 9.66 -11.29
C LEU A 42 -5.58 10.21 -10.24
N ILE A 43 -5.99 11.22 -9.48
CA ILE A 43 -5.19 11.78 -8.38
C ILE A 43 -5.02 10.76 -7.25
N MET A 44 -6.10 10.06 -6.87
CA MET A 44 -6.03 8.97 -5.89
C MET A 44 -5.02 7.92 -6.28
N ASN A 45 -5.13 7.39 -7.50
CA ASN A 45 -4.24 6.32 -7.93
C ASN A 45 -2.80 6.82 -8.10
N GLY A 46 -2.64 8.06 -8.60
CA GLY A 46 -1.35 8.73 -8.75
C GLY A 46 -0.62 8.98 -7.43
N ILE A 47 -1.32 9.13 -6.31
CA ILE A 47 -0.71 9.25 -4.97
C ILE A 47 -0.58 7.87 -4.31
N LEU A 48 -1.62 7.05 -4.40
CA LEU A 48 -1.71 5.73 -3.77
C LEU A 48 -0.59 4.81 -4.25
N VAL A 49 -0.35 4.74 -5.56
CA VAL A 49 0.66 3.85 -6.16
C VAL A 49 2.08 4.19 -5.66
N PRO A 50 2.60 5.42 -5.79
CA PRO A 50 3.92 5.74 -5.28
C PRO A 50 3.99 5.64 -3.76
N LEU A 51 2.93 5.97 -3.02
CA LEU A 51 2.92 5.80 -1.57
C LEU A 51 3.06 4.31 -1.19
N MET A 52 2.37 3.43 -1.90
CA MET A 52 2.48 1.99 -1.71
C MET A 52 3.88 1.46 -2.07
N VAL A 53 4.46 1.95 -3.17
CA VAL A 53 5.76 1.50 -3.70
C VAL A 53 6.96 2.04 -2.92
N PHE A 54 6.94 3.32 -2.55
CA PHE A 54 8.07 4.00 -1.91
C PHE A 54 7.99 4.02 -0.39
N ILE A 55 6.81 3.84 0.22
CA ILE A 55 6.67 3.83 1.68
C ILE A 55 6.33 2.43 2.18
N LEU A 56 5.21 1.85 1.75
CA LEU A 56 4.74 0.62 2.37
C LEU A 56 5.60 -0.59 2.01
N LEU A 57 5.93 -0.78 0.73
CA LEU A 57 6.81 -1.86 0.29
C LEU A 57 8.16 -1.87 1.02
N PRO A 58 8.91 -0.76 1.15
CA PRO A 58 10.16 -0.76 1.91
C PRO A 58 9.95 -0.87 3.43
N LEU A 59 8.86 -0.33 3.99
CA LEU A 59 8.55 -0.47 5.41
C LEU A 59 8.28 -1.94 5.77
N LEU A 60 7.44 -2.61 4.98
CA LEU A 60 7.16 -4.04 5.10
C LEU A 60 8.39 -4.89 4.84
N GLY A 61 9.17 -4.53 3.82
CA GLY A 61 10.48 -5.12 3.56
C GLY A 61 11.40 -5.03 4.77
N LYS A 62 11.47 -3.88 5.46
CA LYS A 62 12.24 -3.69 6.71
C LYS A 62 11.70 -4.52 7.87
N ILE A 63 10.38 -4.48 8.12
CA ILE A 63 9.73 -5.19 9.22
C ILE A 63 9.91 -6.70 9.05
N MET A 64 9.72 -7.20 7.82
CA MET A 64 9.85 -8.61 7.51
C MET A 64 11.27 -9.06 7.19
N LYS A 65 12.23 -8.16 7.00
CA LYS A 65 13.66 -8.53 6.90
C LYS A 65 14.07 -9.39 8.09
N ASN A 66 13.57 -9.06 9.28
CA ASN A 66 13.84 -9.80 10.51
C ASN A 66 13.03 -11.09 10.66
N TRP A 67 11.91 -11.23 9.95
CA TRP A 67 11.02 -12.40 9.99
C TRP A 67 11.25 -13.41 8.87
N LEU A 68 12.00 -13.01 7.82
CA LEU A 68 12.46 -13.87 6.73
C LEU A 68 13.86 -14.44 6.99
N HIS A 69 14.69 -13.74 7.76
CA HIS A 69 16.02 -14.19 8.19
C HIS A 69 16.01 -15.05 9.47
N LYS A 70 14.83 -15.28 10.05
CA LYS A 70 14.61 -16.17 11.20
C LYS A 70 13.74 -17.34 10.75
#